data_AF-A0A7Y3DMY9-F1
#
_entry.id   AF-A0A7Y3DMY9-F1
#
_cell.length_a   1.000
_cell.length_b   1.000
_cell.length_c   1.000
_cell.angle_alpha   90.00
_cell.angle_beta   90.00
_cell.angle_gamma   90.00
#
_symmetry.space_group_name_H-M   'P 1'
#
loop_
_entity.id
_entity.type
_entity.pdbx_description
1 polymer ?
#
loop_
_entity_poly.entity_id
_entity_poly.type
_entity_poly.pdbx_seq_one_letter_code
_entity_poly.pdbx_strand_id
1 'polypeptide(L)'
;LVDCEHKRADALANAGGAASNPDHKLASLWLKALIANDLKQKDRTAVLYQQIVSADADIDTEQQASLETDKVLMDVRQERRDKGISCQF
;
A
#
# COMPACT_ATOMS: atom_id res chain seq x y z
N LEU A 1 4.91 4.66 22.37
CA LEU A 1 4.51 3.81 21.24
C LEU A 1 4.14 4.77 20.11
N VAL A 2 5.02 4.96 19.14
CA VAL A 2 4.69 5.73 17.93
C VAL A 2 3.80 4.80 17.10
N ASP A 3 2.55 5.19 16.92
CA ASP A 3 1.61 4.43 16.10
C ASP A 3 2.12 4.46 14.64
N CYS A 4 1.89 3.41 13.86
CA CYS A 4 2.45 3.32 12.51
C CYS A 4 1.73 4.21 11.48
N GLU A 5 0.90 5.13 11.96
CA GLU A 5 0.23 6.20 11.20
C GLU A 5 -0.56 5.70 9.98
N HIS A 6 -1.02 4.44 9.97
CA HIS A 6 -1.78 3.87 8.85
C HIS A 6 -3.02 4.69 8.51
N LYS A 7 -3.70 5.27 9.50
CA LYS A 7 -4.86 6.17 9.29
C LYS A 7 -4.47 7.42 8.50
N ARG A 8 -3.33 8.02 8.84
CA ARG A 8 -2.81 9.19 8.14
C ARG A 8 -2.37 8.83 6.73
N ALA A 9 -1.70 7.69 6.56
CA ALA A 9 -1.32 7.17 5.25
C ALA A 9 -2.56 6.92 4.36
N ASP A 10 -3.62 6.34 4.93
CA ASP A 10 -4.88 6.08 4.21
C ASP A 10 -5.56 7.39 3.79
N ALA A 11 -5.59 8.41 4.65
CA ALA A 11 -6.11 9.74 4.32
C ALA A 11 -5.35 10.39 3.16
N LEU A 12 -4.03 10.30 3.13
CA LEU A 12 -3.20 10.79 2.03
C LEU A 12 -3.44 10.02 0.74
N ALA A 13 -3.57 8.69 0.82
CA ALA A 13 -3.90 7.85 -0.33
C ALA A 13 -5.31 8.16 -0.89
N ASN A 14 -6.27 8.51 -0.03
CA ASN A 14 -7.59 8.94 -0.48
C ASN A 14 -7.55 10.29 -1.19
N ALA A 15 -6.77 11.25 -0.67
CA ALA A 15 -6.59 12.55 -1.31
C ALA A 15 -5.92 12.43 -2.69
N GLY A 16 -4.86 11.63 -2.80
CA GLY A 16 -4.20 11.42 -4.09
C GLY A 16 -5.06 10.64 -5.10
N GLY A 17 -5.91 9.71 -4.63
CA GLY A 17 -6.89 9.02 -5.46
C GLY A 17 -7.97 9.94 -6.05
N ALA A 18 -8.24 11.07 -5.39
CA ALA A 18 -9.14 12.12 -5.88
C ALA A 18 -8.45 13.15 -6.79
N ALA A 19 -7.12 13.10 -6.92
CA ALA A 19 -6.38 14.06 -7.74
C ALA A 19 -6.70 13.89 -9.24
N SER A 20 -6.60 14.95 -10.02
CA SER A 20 -6.79 14.88 -11.48
C SER A 20 -5.62 14.22 -12.21
N ASN A 21 -4.42 14.24 -11.62
CA ASN A 21 -3.22 13.65 -12.21
C ASN A 21 -3.29 12.11 -12.13
N PRO A 22 -3.16 11.39 -13.26
CA PRO A 22 -3.20 9.93 -13.29
C PRO A 22 -2.10 9.27 -12.46
N ASP A 23 -0.90 9.84 -12.42
CA ASP A 23 0.23 9.29 -11.65
C ASP A 23 -0.05 9.35 -10.15
N HIS A 24 -0.70 10.42 -9.68
CA HIS A 24 -1.13 10.52 -8.29
C HIS A 24 -2.20 9.48 -7.94
N LYS A 25 -3.12 9.19 -8.88
CA LYS A 25 -4.13 8.15 -8.69
C LYS A 25 -3.48 6.77 -8.60
N LEU A 26 -2.54 6.47 -9.49
CA LEU A 26 -1.83 5.21 -9.51
C LEU A 26 -0.99 5.03 -8.25
N ALA A 27 -0.19 6.03 -7.88
CA ALA A 27 0.59 6.00 -6.62
C ALA A 27 -0.31 5.81 -5.39
N SER A 28 -1.49 6.43 -5.38
CA SER A 28 -2.46 6.28 -4.30
C SER A 28 -3.05 4.88 -4.22
N LEU A 29 -3.24 4.21 -5.35
CA LEU A 29 -3.74 2.86 -5.40
C LEU A 29 -2.71 1.87 -4.81
N TRP A 30 -1.45 2.03 -5.19
CA TRP A 30 -0.34 1.30 -4.59
C TRP A 30 -0.21 1.54 -3.09
N LEU A 31 -0.32 2.80 -2.64
CA LEU A 31 -0.27 3.13 -1.21
C LEU A 31 -1.40 2.45 -0.43
N LYS A 32 -2.62 2.39 -0.99
CA LYS A 32 -3.74 1.65 -0.38
C LYS A 32 -3.44 0.17 -0.28
N ALA A 33 -2.82 -0.43 -1.29
CA ALA A 33 -2.47 -1.86 -1.29
C ALA A 33 -1.42 -2.16 -0.20
N LEU A 34 -0.40 -1.32 -0.07
CA LEU A 34 0.60 -1.42 1.00
C LEU A 34 -0.04 -1.33 2.39
N ILE A 35 -0.93 -0.36 2.61
CA ILE A 35 -1.64 -0.20 3.88
C ILE A 35 -2.50 -1.43 4.19
N ALA A 36 -3.29 -1.90 3.21
CA ALA A 36 -4.18 -3.04 3.38
C ALA A 36 -3.41 -4.34 3.69
N ASN A 37 -2.33 -4.60 2.95
CA ASN A 37 -1.48 -5.78 3.16
C ASN A 37 -0.79 -5.71 4.54
N ASP A 38 -0.26 -4.54 4.91
CA ASP A 38 0.39 -4.38 6.21
C ASP A 38 -0.57 -4.54 7.40
N LEU A 39 -1.82 -4.10 7.25
CA LEU A 39 -2.91 -4.33 8.20
C LEU A 39 -3.56 -5.72 8.08
N LYS A 40 -3.02 -6.61 7.25
CA LYS A 40 -3.53 -7.99 7.01
C LYS A 40 -5.00 -8.04 6.53
N GLN A 41 -5.47 -7.00 5.85
CA GLN A 41 -6.84 -6.90 5.31
C GLN A 41 -6.92 -7.64 3.97
N LYS A 42 -6.97 -8.98 4.00
CA LYS A 42 -6.87 -9.84 2.80
C LYS A 42 -7.88 -9.49 1.71
N ASP A 43 -9.16 -9.34 2.07
CA ASP A 43 -10.23 -9.06 1.10
C ASP A 43 -10.02 -7.71 0.40
N ARG A 44 -9.64 -6.69 1.16
CA ARG A 44 -9.32 -5.36 0.63
C ARG A 44 -8.08 -5.40 -0.26
N THR A 45 -7.08 -6.18 0.12
CA THR A 45 -5.82 -6.33 -0.62
C THR A 45 -6.06 -6.97 -1.99
N ALA A 46 -6.85 -8.04 -2.05
CA ALA A 46 -7.21 -8.70 -3.31
C ALA A 46 -7.91 -7.73 -4.29
N VAL A 47 -8.90 -6.97 -3.80
CA VAL A 47 -9.59 -5.96 -4.63
C VAL A 47 -8.63 -4.89 -5.15
N LEU A 48 -7.67 -4.46 -4.32
CA LEU A 48 -6.69 -3.44 -4.71
C LEU A 48 -5.70 -3.97 -5.76
N TYR A 49 -5.26 -5.22 -5.66
CA TYR A 49 -4.38 -5.82 -6.68
C TYR A 49 -5.07 -5.94 -8.04
N GLN A 50 -6.36 -6.29 -8.08
CA GLN A 50 -7.15 -6.28 -9.32
C GLN A 50 -7.21 -4.88 -9.97
N GLN A 51 -7.40 -3.86 -9.14
CA GLN A 51 -7.39 -2.48 -9.60
C GLN A 51 -6.01 -2.07 -10.12
N ILE A 52 -4.92 -2.50 -9.47
CA ILE A 52 -3.55 -2.20 -9.88
C ILE A 52 -3.27 -2.79 -11.26
N VAL A 53 -3.58 -4.07 -11.48
CA VAL A 53 -3.42 -4.73 -12.79
C VAL A 53 -4.20 -3.98 -13.89
N SER A 54 -5.34 -3.40 -13.54
CA SER A 54 -6.15 -2.64 -14.50
C SER A 54 -5.61 -1.23 -14.80
N ALA A 55 -4.80 -0.66 -13.90
CA ALA A 55 -4.37 0.74 -13.94
C ALA A 55 -2.87 0.91 -14.24
N ASP A 56 -2.05 -0.07 -13.90
CA ASP A 56 -0.60 -0.08 -14.04
C ASP A 56 -0.20 -1.00 -15.19
N ALA A 57 0.26 -0.40 -16.29
CA ALA A 57 0.62 -1.15 -17.49
C ALA A 57 1.85 -2.05 -17.30
N ASP A 58 2.63 -1.84 -16.24
CA ASP A 58 3.83 -2.63 -15.93
C ASP A 58 3.51 -3.87 -15.07
N ILE A 59 2.25 -4.05 -14.66
CA ILE A 59 1.80 -5.14 -13.79
C ILE A 59 0.79 -6.02 -14.49
N ASP A 60 1.21 -7.23 -14.84
CA ASP A 60 0.39 -8.17 -15.61
C ASP A 60 -0.56 -9.01 -14.75
N THR A 61 -0.24 -9.21 -13.46
CA THR A 61 -0.97 -10.14 -12.59
C THR A 61 -1.09 -9.65 -11.15
N GLU A 62 -2.15 -10.10 -10.46
CA GLU A 62 -2.31 -9.85 -9.01
C GLU A 62 -1.14 -10.42 -8.21
N GLN A 63 -0.55 -11.53 -8.68
CA GLN A 63 0.63 -12.13 -8.05
C GLN A 63 1.85 -11.20 -8.13
N GLN A 64 2.07 -10.57 -9.28
CA GLN A 64 3.14 -9.58 -9.44
C GLN A 64 2.89 -8.36 -8.53
N ALA A 65 1.66 -7.84 -8.49
CA ALA A 65 1.28 -6.76 -7.57
C ALA A 65 1.57 -7.13 -6.10
N SER A 66 1.28 -8.38 -5.71
CA SER A 66 1.58 -8.89 -4.36
C SER A 66 3.07 -8.92 -4.08
N LEU A 67 3.89 -9.42 -5.01
CA LEU A 67 5.35 -9.52 -4.84
C LEU A 67 5.99 -8.14 -4.67
N GLU A 68 5.60 -7.17 -5.49
CA GLU A 68 6.10 -5.80 -5.37
C GLU A 68 5.66 -5.14 -4.06
N THR A 69 4.41 -5.37 -3.65
CA THR A 69 3.89 -4.90 -2.35
C THR A 69 4.69 -5.51 -1.19
N ASP A 70 4.94 -6.81 -1.22
CA ASP A 70 5.67 -7.52 -0.17
C ASP A 70 7.12 -7.05 -0.07
N LYS A 71 7.79 -6.82 -1.21
CA LYS A 71 9.14 -6.28 -1.28
C LYS A 71 9.24 -4.93 -0.57
N VAL A 72 8.35 -4.00 -0.89
CA VAL A 72 8.33 -2.68 -0.24
C VAL A 72 8.00 -2.79 1.24
N LEU A 73 7.05 -3.65 1.63
CA LEU A 73 6.71 -3.85 3.03
C LEU A 73 7.83 -4.49 3.84
N MET A 74 8.68 -5.34 3.25
CA MET A 74 9.86 -5.87 3.91
C MET A 74 10.79 -4.75 4.35
N ASP A 75 11.06 -3.78 3.47
CA ASP A 75 11.90 -2.62 3.74
C ASP A 75 11.28 -1.73 4.83
N VAL A 76 9.99 -1.40 4.69
CA VAL A 76 9.26 -0.60 5.69
C VAL A 76 9.27 -1.27 7.07
N ARG A 77 9.07 -2.60 7.12
CA ARG A 77 9.11 -3.36 8.38
C ARG A 77 10.51 -3.42 8.97
N GLN A 78 11.55 -3.47 8.14
CA GLN A 78 12.94 -3.40 8.59
C GLN A 78 13.23 -2.01 9.20
N GLU A 79 12.87 -0.93 8.52
CA GLU A 79 13.07 0.43 9.03
C GLU A 79 12.34 0.66 10.36
N ARG A 80 11.12 0.13 10.50
CA ARG A 80 10.39 0.20 11.77
C ARG A 80 11.13 -0.51 12.90
N ARG A 81 11.71 -1.69 12.65
CA ARG A 81 12.54 -2.40 13.64
C ARG A 81 13.77 -1.57 14.01
N ASP A 82 14.48 -1.04 13.03
CA ASP A 82 15.71 -0.26 13.25
C ASP A 82 15.46 1.03 14.03
N LYS A 83 14.27 1.62 13.86
CA LYS A 83 13.83 2.83 14.58
C LYS A 83 13.07 2.55 15.88
N GLY A 84 12.88 1.29 16.25
CA GLY A 84 12.12 0.91 17.46
C GLY A 84 10.63 1.28 17.39
N ILE A 85 10.05 1.39 16.19
CA ILE A 85 8.64 1.67 15.97
C ILE A 85 7.87 0.34 16.01
N SER A 86 6.97 0.18 16.99
CA SER A 86 6.10 -0.99 17.09
C SER A 86 4.68 -0.66 16.60
N CYS A 87 4.24 -1.31 15.53
CA CYS A 87 2.84 -1.27 15.11
C CYS A 87 2.04 -2.30 15.89
N GLN A 88 0.91 -1.91 16.49
CA GLN A 88 -0.11 -2.86 16.94
C GLN A 88 -1.11 -3.05 15.80
N PHE A 89 -1.49 -4.30 15.51
CA PHE A 89 -2.37 -4.68 14.41
C PHE A 89 -3.57 -5.46 14.93
#